data_AF-A0A1S2K480-F1
#
_entry.id   AF-A0A1S2K480-F1
#
_cell.length_a   1.000
_cell.length_b   1.000
_cell.length_c   1.000
_cell.angle_alpha   90.00
_cell.angle_beta   90.00
_cell.angle_gamma   90.00
#
_symmetry.space_group_name_H-M   'P 1'
#
loop_
_entity.id
_entity.type
_entity.pdbx_description
1 polymer ?
#
loop_
_entity_poly.entity_id
_entity_poly.type
_entity_poly.pdbx_seq_one_letter_code
_entity_poly.pdbx_strand_id
1 'polypeptide(L)'
;MIQTVRPGDLRPTDTVLCEACWTAQVQCLRLHPHGRDLLCRGCAESGCPPRVELFPPLGIYGVTYRGLGEPYLADRHRGPGSPQTPPHPGPPLPSPPPQPTPGRPPV
;
A
#
# COMPACT_ATOMS: atom_id res chain seq x y z
N MET A 1 -4.53 20.85 10.21
CA MET A 1 -3.69 21.83 10.95
C MET A 1 -2.24 21.35 10.92
N ILE A 2 -1.25 22.22 10.68
CA ILE A 2 0.18 21.84 10.66
C ILE A 2 0.86 22.40 11.91
N GLN A 3 1.63 21.57 12.60
CA GLN A 3 2.39 21.92 13.80
C GLN A 3 3.86 21.53 13.63
N THR A 4 4.78 22.30 14.20
CA THR A 4 6.20 21.91 14.28
C THR A 4 6.39 20.86 15.37
N VAL A 5 7.13 19.81 15.06
CA VAL A 5 7.42 18.70 15.98
C VAL A 5 8.28 19.19 17.15
N ARG A 6 7.91 18.78 18.36
CA ARG A 6 8.64 18.99 19.61
C ARG A 6 9.10 17.65 20.20
N PRO A 7 10.09 17.66 21.09
CA PRO A 7 10.47 16.47 21.85
C PRO A 7 9.24 15.89 22.57
N GLY A 8 8.94 14.61 22.33
CA GLY A 8 7.80 13.90 22.90
C GLY A 8 6.56 13.78 22.00
N ASP A 9 6.50 14.51 20.88
CA ASP A 9 5.36 14.41 19.95
C ASP A 9 5.38 13.10 19.12
N LEU A 10 6.59 12.57 18.90
CA LEU A 10 6.82 11.33 18.17
C LEU A 10 6.74 10.12 19.11
N ARG A 11 6.02 9.09 18.66
CA ARG A 11 5.92 7.79 19.32
C ARG A 11 7.12 6.92 18.91
N PRO A 12 7.49 5.91 19.71
CA PRO A 12 8.55 4.98 19.34
C PRO A 12 8.34 4.24 18.02
N THR A 13 7.08 4.09 17.58
CA THR A 13 6.71 3.43 16.32
C THR A 13 6.61 4.37 15.13
N ASP A 14 6.79 5.68 15.34
CA ASP A 14 6.73 6.64 14.24
C ASP A 14 7.99 6.56 13.35
N THR A 15 7.81 6.85 12.08
CA THR A 15 8.95 7.02 11.18
C THR A 15 9.72 8.30 11.52
N VAL A 16 11.05 8.24 11.41
CA VAL A 16 11.93 9.41 11.52
C VAL A 16 12.05 10.19 10.20
N LEU A 17 11.59 9.59 9.09
CA LEU A 17 11.60 10.16 7.76
C LEU A 17 10.21 10.62 7.32
N CYS A 18 10.17 11.71 6.57
CA CYS A 18 8.96 12.30 6.00
C CYS A 18 8.17 11.27 5.19
N GLU A 19 6.90 11.09 5.51
CA GLU A 19 6.03 10.10 4.88
C GLU A 19 5.68 10.43 3.43
N ALA A 20 5.87 11.68 2.99
CA ALA A 20 5.66 12.09 1.60
C ALA A 20 6.89 11.80 0.72
N CYS A 21 8.08 12.29 1.09
CA CYS A 21 9.28 12.15 0.25
C CYS A 21 10.15 10.94 0.59
N TRP A 22 10.03 10.38 1.80
CA TRP A 22 10.83 9.26 2.31
C TRP A 22 12.35 9.50 2.35
N THR A 23 12.78 10.77 2.30
CA THR A 23 14.20 11.15 2.26
C THR A 23 14.59 12.14 3.35
N ALA A 24 13.76 13.17 3.58
CA ALA A 24 14.03 14.20 4.59
C ALA A 24 13.52 13.77 5.98
N GLN A 25 14.12 14.32 7.05
CA GLN A 25 13.65 14.09 8.42
C GLN A 25 12.28 14.74 8.69
N VAL A 26 11.51 14.13 9.60
CA VAL A 26 10.24 14.68 10.09
C VAL A 26 10.48 15.94 10.90
N GLN A 27 9.74 16.99 10.57
CA GLN A 27 9.82 18.30 11.23
C GLN A 27 8.44 18.87 11.57
N CYS A 28 7.41 18.38 10.90
CA CYS A 28 6.05 18.86 11.00
C CYS A 28 5.07 17.70 11.16
N LEU A 29 4.05 17.93 11.98
CA LEU A 29 2.88 17.07 12.15
C LEU A 29 1.69 17.75 11.46
N ARG A 30 1.05 17.05 10.54
CA ARG A 30 -0.23 17.50 9.95
C ARG A 30 -1.36 16.68 10.53
N LEU A 31 -2.22 17.31 11.33
CA LEU A 31 -3.38 16.67 11.93
C LEU A 31 -4.59 16.74 10.98
N HIS A 32 -5.29 15.61 10.83
CA HIS A 32 -6.52 15.45 10.06
C HIS A 32 -7.51 14.53 10.81
N PRO A 33 -8.80 14.46 10.43
CA PRO A 33 -9.82 13.73 11.22
C PRO A 33 -9.54 12.24 11.45
N HIS A 34 -8.74 11.62 10.58
CA HIS A 34 -8.44 10.17 10.62
C HIS A 34 -7.05 9.85 11.20
N GLY A 35 -6.27 10.85 11.62
CA GLY A 35 -4.90 10.61 12.08
C GLY A 35 -3.97 11.81 11.95
N ARG A 36 -2.69 11.50 11.74
CA ARG A 36 -1.62 12.48 11.59
C ARG A 36 -0.62 12.05 10.52
N ASP A 37 -0.15 13.00 9.74
CA ASP A 37 0.96 12.83 8.82
C ASP A 37 2.25 13.37 9.43
N LEU A 38 3.36 12.66 9.22
CA LEU A 38 4.70 13.02 9.64
C LEU A 38 5.50 13.54 8.44
N LEU A 39 5.73 14.84 8.36
CA LEU A 39 6.25 15.50 7.16
C LEU A 39 7.51 16.33 7.45
N CYS A 40 8.37 16.50 6.44
CA CYS A 40 9.36 17.58 6.46
C CYS A 40 8.67 18.92 6.19
N ARG A 41 9.33 20.04 6.51
CA ARG A 41 8.75 21.38 6.32
C ARG A 41 8.31 21.63 4.88
N GLY A 42 9.15 21.31 3.90
CA GLY A 42 8.83 21.54 2.48
C GLY A 42 7.59 20.78 2.00
N CYS A 43 7.44 19.51 2.37
CA CYS A 43 6.25 18.72 2.05
C CYS A 43 5.01 19.18 2.84
N ALA A 44 5.20 19.68 4.06
CA ALA A 44 4.14 20.24 4.87
C ALA A 44 3.57 21.52 4.24
N GLU A 45 4.43 22.44 3.80
CA GLU A 45 4.05 23.70 3.16
C GLU A 45 3.46 23.48 1.76
N SER A 46 4.02 22.54 1.00
CA SER A 46 3.56 22.24 -0.38
C SER A 46 2.27 21.42 -0.43
N GLY A 47 1.71 21.01 0.72
CA GLY A 47 0.49 20.20 0.75
C GLY A 47 0.68 18.77 0.24
N CYS A 48 1.92 18.24 0.18
CA CYS A 48 2.16 16.89 -0.34
C CYS A 48 1.45 15.83 0.51
N PRO A 49 0.79 14.82 -0.10
CA PRO A 49 0.22 13.70 0.63
C PRO A 49 1.32 12.69 1.03
N PRO A 50 1.13 11.94 2.13
CA PRO A 50 1.95 10.77 2.43
C PRO A 50 1.95 9.77 1.27
N ARG A 51 3.08 9.11 1.02
CA ARG A 51 3.16 8.03 0.00
C ARG A 51 2.21 6.89 0.29
N VAL A 52 1.85 6.63 1.55
CA VAL A 52 0.90 5.56 1.91
C VAL A 52 -0.49 5.84 1.33
N GLU A 53 -0.87 7.11 1.20
CA GLU A 53 -2.11 7.53 0.54
C GLU A 53 -2.01 7.42 -0.98
N LEU A 54 -0.80 7.57 -1.54
CA LEU A 54 -0.53 7.38 -2.98
C LEU A 54 -0.43 5.90 -3.37
N PHE A 55 0.04 5.06 -2.45
CA PHE A 55 0.21 3.63 -2.62
C PHE A 55 -0.51 2.84 -1.51
N PRO A 56 -1.86 2.82 -1.50
CA PRO A 56 -2.56 1.80 -0.74
C PRO A 56 -2.19 0.40 -1.29
N PRO A 57 -2.63 -0.72 -0.68
CA PRO A 57 -2.60 -2.04 -1.34
C PRO A 57 -3.27 -2.06 -2.73
N LEU A 58 -3.93 -0.96 -3.10
CA LEU A 58 -4.61 -0.69 -4.35
C LEU A 58 -3.88 0.33 -5.26
N GLY A 59 -2.73 0.86 -4.83
CA GLY A 59 -1.91 1.77 -5.61
C GLY A 59 -1.37 1.15 -6.90
N ILE A 60 -1.19 -0.18 -6.91
CA ILE A 60 -0.87 -0.96 -8.13
C ILE A 60 -2.01 -0.87 -9.17
N TYR A 61 -3.24 -0.62 -8.71
CA TYR A 61 -4.44 -0.46 -9.54
C TYR A 61 -4.86 1.01 -9.73
N GLY A 62 -4.06 1.98 -9.26
CA GLY A 62 -4.38 3.41 -9.41
C GLY A 62 -5.57 3.90 -8.60
N VAL A 63 -5.97 3.18 -7.55
CA VAL A 63 -7.14 3.50 -6.71
C VAL A 63 -6.70 3.85 -5.29
N THR A 64 -7.07 5.04 -4.82
CA THR A 64 -6.91 5.47 -3.42
C THR A 64 -8.16 5.10 -2.62
N TYR A 65 -8.07 4.87 -1.31
CA TYR A 65 -9.25 4.63 -0.46
C TYR A 65 -10.33 5.74 -0.58
N ARG A 66 -9.94 6.96 -0.98
CA ARG A 66 -10.85 8.07 -1.30
C ARG A 66 -11.56 7.94 -2.66
N GLY A 67 -10.94 7.27 -3.63
CA GLY A 67 -11.52 6.98 -4.95
C GLY A 67 -12.36 5.70 -4.98
N LEU A 68 -12.16 4.84 -3.99
CA LEU A 68 -13.02 3.71 -3.69
C LEU A 68 -14.25 4.19 -2.92
N GLY A 69 -15.32 4.57 -3.61
CA GLY A 69 -16.59 4.70 -2.92
C GLY A 69 -16.97 3.39 -2.18
N GLU A 70 -17.98 3.46 -1.31
CA GLU A 70 -18.72 2.32 -0.71
C GLU A 70 -18.73 1.00 -1.53
N PRO A 71 -18.93 1.00 -2.87
CA PRO A 71 -18.90 -0.22 -3.67
C PRO A 71 -17.58 -1.05 -3.68
N TYR A 72 -16.45 -0.56 -3.17
CA TYR A 72 -15.23 -1.39 -3.07
C TYR A 72 -15.12 -2.13 -1.72
N LEU A 73 -15.75 -1.62 -0.66
CA LEU A 73 -15.90 -2.34 0.60
C LEU A 73 -16.99 -3.42 0.49
N ALA A 74 -17.97 -3.20 -0.40
CA ALA A 74 -18.98 -4.18 -0.78
C ALA A 74 -18.48 -5.10 -1.92
N ASP A 75 -17.63 -6.06 -1.55
CA ASP A 75 -17.82 -7.45 -2.00
C ASP A 75 -17.87 -7.70 -3.53
N ARG A 76 -16.81 -7.33 -4.25
CA ARG A 76 -16.62 -7.75 -5.66
C ARG A 76 -15.88 -9.08 -5.84
N HIS A 77 -15.57 -9.78 -4.76
CA HIS A 77 -15.33 -11.22 -4.85
C HIS A 77 -16.69 -11.90 -4.82
N ARG A 78 -17.03 -12.61 -5.89
CA ARG A 78 -18.33 -13.26 -6.06
C ARG A 78 -18.51 -14.39 -5.05
N GLY A 79 -18.79 -14.04 -3.78
CA GLY A 79 -19.05 -14.95 -2.67
C GLY A 79 -17.92 -15.94 -2.34
N PRO A 80 -18.05 -16.71 -1.25
CA PRO A 80 -17.15 -17.81 -0.94
C PRO A 80 -17.36 -18.92 -1.97
N GLY A 81 -16.37 -19.15 -2.82
CA GLY A 81 -16.39 -20.20 -3.84
C GLY A 81 -14.99 -20.48 -4.37
N SER A 82 -14.79 -21.67 -4.92
CA SER A 82 -13.53 -22.04 -5.57
C SER A 82 -13.22 -21.05 -6.70
N PRO A 83 -11.95 -20.66 -6.92
CA PRO A 83 -11.57 -19.82 -8.05
C PRO A 83 -12.13 -20.40 -9.36
N GLN A 84 -12.77 -19.56 -10.17
CA GLN A 84 -13.26 -20.01 -11.48
C GLN A 84 -12.08 -20.31 -12.40
N THR A 85 -12.16 -21.43 -13.11
CA THR A 85 -11.19 -21.77 -14.16
C THR A 85 -11.31 -20.76 -15.30
N PRO A 86 -10.21 -20.27 -15.88
CA PRO A 86 -10.25 -19.33 -16.99
C PRO A 86 -11.04 -19.92 -18.18
N PRO A 87 -11.68 -19.08 -19.02
CA PRO A 87 -12.52 -19.52 -20.15
C PRO A 87 -11.81 -20.44 -21.15
N HIS A 88 -10.49 -20.29 -21.24
CA HIS A 88 -9.62 -21.14 -22.04
C HIS A 88 -8.52 -21.72 -21.14
N PRO A 89 -8.76 -22.87 -20.51
CA PRO A 89 -7.70 -23.60 -19.82
C PRO A 89 -6.61 -23.97 -20.84
N GLY A 90 -5.35 -23.83 -20.44
CA GLY A 90 -4.23 -24.31 -21.23
C GLY A 90 -4.28 -25.84 -21.44
N PRO A 91 -3.40 -26.39 -22.28
CA PRO A 91 -3.31 -27.83 -22.50
C PRO A 91 -3.08 -28.58 -21.17
N PRO A 92 -3.56 -29.83 -21.06
CA PRO A 92 -3.36 -30.62 -19.85
C PRO A 92 -1.86 -30.76 -19.55
N LEU A 93 -1.52 -30.70 -18.26
CA LEU A 93 -0.14 -30.92 -17.82
C LEU A 93 0.29 -32.36 -18.17
N PRO A 94 1.56 -32.58 -18.55
CA PRO A 94 2.08 -33.91 -18.83
C PRO A 94 2.07 -34.78 -17.56
N SER A 95 1.69 -36.05 -17.73
CA SER A 95 1.76 -37.09 -16.70
C SER A 95 2.88 -38.08 -17.03
N PRO A 96 3.77 -38.44 -16.09
CA PRO A 96 3.85 -37.95 -14.71
C PRO A 96 4.35 -36.50 -14.63
N PRO A 97 4.11 -35.80 -13.50
CA PRO A 97 4.68 -34.47 -13.28
C PRO A 97 6.20 -34.52 -13.46
N PRO A 98 6.81 -33.48 -14.06
CA PRO A 98 8.26 -33.43 -14.23
C PRO A 98 8.93 -33.52 -12.86
N GLN A 99 9.83 -34.49 -12.71
CA GLN A 99 10.57 -34.68 -11.47
C GLN A 99 11.52 -33.48 -11.28
N PRO A 100 11.50 -32.80 -10.11
CA PRO A 100 12.46 -31.76 -9.82
C PRO A 100 13.87 -32.32 -9.97
N THR A 101 14.64 -31.78 -10.91
CA THR A 101 16.05 -32.14 -11.04
C THR A 101 16.79 -31.47 -9.88
N PRO A 102 17.48 -32.23 -9.00
CA PRO A 102 18.22 -31.63 -7.89
C PRO A 102 19.17 -30.53 -8.39
N GLY A 103 19.00 -29.30 -7.88
CA GLY A 103 19.85 -28.15 -8.23
C GLY A 103 19.39 -27.28 -9.40
N ARG A 104 18.27 -27.59 -10.08
CA ARG A 104 17.72 -26.71 -11.14
C ARG A 104 16.39 -26.09 -10.68
N PRO A 105 16.30 -24.75 -10.55
CA PRO A 105 15.02 -24.10 -10.25
C PRO A 105 14.05 -24.28 -11.43
N PRO A 106 12.74 -24.40 -11.16
CA PRO A 106 11.74 -24.45 -12.22
C PRO A 106 11.74 -23.13 -13.00
N VAL A 107 11.73 -23.24 -14.32
CA VAL A 107 11.53 -22.12 -15.27
C VAL A 107 10.06 -21.93 -15.55
#